data_AF-A0A847MXV9-F1
#
_entry.id   AF-A0A847MXV9-F1
#
_cell.length_a   1.000
_cell.length_b   1.000
_cell.length_c   1.000
_cell.angle_alpha   90.00
_cell.angle_beta   90.00
_cell.angle_gamma   90.00
#
_symmetry.space_group_name_H-M   'P 1'
#
loop_
_entity.id
_entity.type
_entity.pdbx_description
1 polymer ?
#
loop_
_entity_poly.entity_id
_entity_poly.type
_entity_poly.pdbx_seq_one_letter_code
_entity_poly.pdbx_strand_id
1 'polypeptide(L)'
;MSIILYGDFTDLLSLVASLRADTLIAAGAEIEWRAVVRTPTTTITAAPRSQEGRRELTQAAQRWREVSPTGESIEAPGPGFVPNAAAAAAGYAEAVGAGVGDHVRYLLFSSYWRAHLDIGNPDQLRRLLTVPILHGHSDSDVLREYGYAVSIAGGPVTSSAWRLRNRWEKGWRAVDRRALPAVVEGADVHIGSDAIRRLGTLGDAPQTIPHGNPYPLPPMRVAARRLDLARPRGRAIWRDG
;
A
#
# COMPACT_ATOMS: atom_id res chain seq x y z
N MET A 1 -9.24 -17.44 -10.44
CA MET A 1 -7.79 -17.60 -10.71
C MET A 1 -7.12 -16.58 -9.83
N SER A 2 -6.33 -17.04 -8.85
CA SER A 2 -5.73 -16.14 -7.86
C SER A 2 -4.41 -15.61 -8.39
N ILE A 3 -4.29 -14.29 -8.48
CA ILE A 3 -3.07 -13.58 -8.90
C ILE A 3 -2.41 -13.01 -7.66
N ILE A 4 -1.13 -13.29 -7.45
CA ILE A 4 -0.36 -12.66 -6.36
C ILE A 4 0.45 -11.51 -6.95
N LEU A 5 0.30 -10.32 -6.35
CA LEU A 5 1.07 -9.13 -6.71
C LEU A 5 2.01 -8.73 -5.59
N TYR A 6 3.31 -8.66 -5.88
CA TYR A 6 4.28 -8.05 -4.99
C TYR A 6 4.55 -6.61 -5.45
N GLY A 7 4.44 -5.67 -4.53
CA GLY A 7 4.70 -4.26 -4.81
C GLY A 7 5.24 -3.52 -3.59
N ASP A 8 5.92 -2.42 -3.87
CA ASP A 8 6.45 -1.49 -2.88
C ASP A 8 5.74 -0.15 -3.05
N PHE A 9 5.26 0.45 -1.96
CA PHE A 9 4.52 1.72 -2.01
C PHE A 9 5.36 2.89 -2.56
N THR A 10 6.68 2.75 -2.58
CA THR A 10 7.63 3.77 -3.07
C THR A 10 8.10 3.56 -4.52
N ASP A 11 7.62 2.50 -5.19
CA ASP A 11 7.98 2.14 -6.55
C ASP A 11 6.90 2.54 -7.56
N LEU A 12 7.29 3.26 -8.62
CA LEU A 12 6.34 3.81 -9.60
C LEU A 12 5.62 2.70 -10.40
N LEU A 13 6.34 1.65 -10.79
CA LEU A 13 5.69 0.55 -11.50
C LEU A 13 4.73 -0.20 -10.57
N SER A 14 5.03 -0.29 -9.27
CA SER A 14 4.11 -0.84 -8.27
C SER A 14 2.84 0.02 -8.13
N LEU A 15 2.93 1.35 -8.23
CA LEU A 15 1.74 2.21 -8.33
C LEU A 15 0.90 1.83 -9.57
N VAL A 16 1.53 1.71 -10.74
CA VAL A 16 0.85 1.31 -11.99
C VAL A 16 0.18 -0.06 -11.83
N ALA A 17 0.87 -1.03 -11.24
CA ALA A 17 0.28 -2.35 -10.96
C ALA A 17 -0.89 -2.28 -9.99
N SER A 18 -0.87 -1.40 -8.98
CA SER A 18 -2.00 -1.20 -8.09
C SER A 18 -3.22 -0.67 -8.84
N LEU A 19 -3.04 0.27 -9.77
CA LEU A 19 -4.14 0.77 -10.60
C LEU A 19 -4.71 -0.33 -11.49
N ARG A 20 -3.83 -1.14 -12.08
CA ARG A 20 -4.25 -2.31 -12.87
C ARG A 20 -4.99 -3.33 -12.04
N ALA A 21 -4.55 -3.55 -10.80
CA ALA A 21 -5.23 -4.42 -9.85
C ALA A 21 -6.63 -3.90 -9.50
N ASP A 22 -6.81 -2.58 -9.33
CA ASP A 22 -8.12 -2.00 -9.02
C ASP A 22 -9.13 -2.30 -10.15
N THR A 23 -8.72 -2.15 -11.42
CA THR A 23 -9.57 -2.48 -12.59
C THR A 23 -9.92 -3.97 -12.64
N LEU A 24 -8.94 -4.84 -12.41
CA LEU A 24 -9.16 -6.28 -12.42
C LEU A 24 -10.07 -6.73 -11.27
N ILE A 25 -9.89 -6.18 -10.07
CA ILE A 25 -10.77 -6.44 -8.92
C ILE A 25 -12.20 -5.97 -9.22
N ALA A 26 -12.37 -4.79 -9.83
CA ALA A 26 -13.68 -4.31 -10.26
C ALA A 26 -14.34 -5.23 -11.31
N ALA A 27 -13.54 -5.91 -12.13
CA ALA A 27 -13.98 -6.94 -13.07
C ALA A 27 -14.17 -8.34 -12.43
N GLY A 28 -13.98 -8.48 -11.11
CA GLY A 28 -14.18 -9.72 -10.37
C GLY A 28 -12.96 -10.65 -10.28
N ALA A 29 -11.77 -10.18 -10.63
CA ALA A 29 -10.54 -10.94 -10.46
C ALA A 29 -10.14 -11.08 -8.99
N GLU A 30 -9.62 -12.24 -8.61
CA GLU A 30 -9.08 -12.51 -7.29
C GLU A 30 -7.60 -12.11 -7.23
N ILE A 31 -7.29 -10.98 -6.60
CA ILE A 31 -5.93 -10.46 -6.48
C ILE A 31 -5.50 -10.44 -5.02
N GLU A 32 -4.40 -11.12 -4.71
CA GLU A 32 -3.72 -11.01 -3.43
C GLU A 32 -2.53 -10.04 -3.55
N TRP A 33 -2.68 -8.83 -3.00
CA TRP A 33 -1.58 -7.87 -2.94
C TRP A 33 -0.70 -8.12 -1.70
N ARG A 34 0.62 -8.16 -1.92
CA ARG A 34 1.66 -8.40 -0.92
C ARG A 34 2.64 -7.23 -0.92
N ALA A 35 2.59 -6.42 0.13
CA ALA A 35 3.53 -5.30 0.28
C ALA A 35 4.92 -5.81 0.68
N VAL A 36 5.93 -5.39 -0.08
CA VAL A 36 7.34 -5.75 0.15
C VAL A 36 8.22 -4.50 0.08
N VAL A 37 9.44 -4.61 0.58
CA VAL A 37 10.43 -3.54 0.49
C VAL A 37 11.54 -3.95 -0.47
N ARG A 38 11.72 -3.19 -1.58
CA ARG A 38 12.75 -3.49 -2.59
C ARG A 38 14.14 -3.39 -2.00
N THR A 39 14.43 -2.22 -1.44
CA THR A 39 15.68 -1.88 -0.76
C THR A 39 15.30 -1.08 0.48
N PRO A 40 15.85 -1.36 1.67
CA PRO A 40 15.68 -0.48 2.82
C PRO A 40 16.25 0.90 2.45
N THR A 41 15.37 1.87 2.22
CA THR A 41 15.71 3.17 1.66
C THR A 41 16.37 4.09 2.69
N THR A 42 16.11 3.86 3.98
CA THR A 42 16.68 4.65 5.09
C THR A 42 16.38 3.99 6.45
N THR A 43 17.21 4.25 7.47
CA THR A 43 16.91 3.98 8.89
C THR A 43 16.10 5.11 9.54
N ILE A 44 15.95 6.25 8.85
CA ILE A 44 15.15 7.44 9.22
C ILE A 44 13.74 7.28 8.62
N THR A 45 12.74 8.07 9.06
CA THR A 45 11.37 8.04 8.50
C THR A 45 11.33 8.31 6.99
N ALA A 46 12.12 9.26 6.49
CA ALA A 46 12.29 9.55 5.06
C ALA A 46 13.65 10.18 4.75
N ALA A 47 14.05 10.12 3.48
CA ALA A 47 15.25 10.78 2.98
C ALA A 47 14.97 11.56 1.68
N PRO A 48 15.67 12.68 1.41
CA PRO A 48 15.61 13.33 0.10
C PRO A 48 15.94 12.36 -1.03
N ARG A 49 15.22 12.45 -2.15
CA ARG A 49 15.46 11.59 -3.31
C ARG A 49 16.80 11.97 -3.95
N SER A 50 17.72 11.02 -4.01
CA SER A 50 19.03 11.19 -4.62
C SER A 50 18.93 11.44 -6.13
N GLN A 51 20.03 11.90 -6.75
CA GLN A 51 20.09 12.04 -8.21
C GLN A 51 19.88 10.70 -8.92
N GLU A 52 20.44 9.61 -8.38
CA GLU A 52 20.21 8.25 -8.87
C GLU A 52 18.74 7.86 -8.76
N GLY A 53 18.11 8.08 -7.61
CA GLY A 53 16.68 7.80 -7.41
C GLY A 53 15.76 8.64 -8.30
N ARG A 54 16.19 9.83 -8.75
CA ARG A 54 15.49 10.62 -9.77
C ARG A 54 15.65 9.98 -11.17
N ARG A 55 16.86 9.53 -11.53
CA ARG A 55 17.10 8.82 -12.80
C ARG A 55 16.30 7.53 -12.88
N GLU A 56 16.28 6.74 -11.80
CA GLU A 56 15.47 5.51 -11.73
C GLU A 56 13.98 5.79 -11.92
N LEU A 57 13.47 6.86 -11.31
CA LEU A 57 12.07 7.28 -11.46
C LEU A 57 11.77 7.68 -12.91
N THR A 58 12.64 8.46 -13.55
CA THR A 58 12.50 8.82 -14.97
C THR A 58 12.51 7.58 -15.87
N GLN A 59 13.42 6.64 -15.62
CA GLN A 59 13.48 5.37 -16.36
C GLN A 59 12.26 4.49 -16.13
N ALA A 60 11.72 4.44 -14.91
CA ALA A 60 10.48 3.75 -14.61
C ALA A 60 9.29 4.37 -15.35
N ALA A 61 9.19 5.70 -15.39
CA ALA A 61 8.16 6.41 -16.13
C ALA A 61 8.26 6.18 -17.64
N GLN A 62 9.48 6.10 -18.18
CA GLN A 62 9.68 5.74 -19.58
C GLN A 62 9.27 4.30 -19.88
N ARG A 63 9.73 3.35 -19.08
CA ARG A 63 9.35 1.93 -19.21
C ARG A 63 7.84 1.72 -19.13
N TRP A 64 7.15 2.45 -18.26
CA TRP A 64 5.70 2.44 -18.17
C TRP A 64 5.06 2.93 -19.47
N ARG A 65 5.46 4.10 -19.99
CA ARG A 65 4.95 4.63 -21.26
C ARG A 65 5.12 3.67 -22.45
N GLU A 66 6.20 2.88 -22.47
CA GLU A 66 6.46 1.89 -23.52
C GLU A 66 5.52 0.68 -23.46
N VAL A 67 4.94 0.37 -22.29
CA VAL A 67 4.06 -0.80 -22.08
C VAL A 67 2.62 -0.41 -21.72
N SER A 68 2.31 0.88 -21.74
CA SER A 68 0.97 1.41 -21.49
C SER A 68 0.11 1.35 -22.75
N PRO A 69 -1.13 0.83 -22.64
CA PRO A 69 -2.16 1.11 -23.61
C PRO A 69 -2.36 2.63 -23.77
N THR A 70 -2.77 3.05 -24.97
CA THR A 70 -3.08 4.45 -25.25
C THR A 70 -4.15 4.98 -24.28
N GLY A 71 -3.84 6.04 -23.53
CA GLY A 71 -4.79 6.72 -22.62
C GLY A 71 -4.51 6.59 -21.12
N GLU A 72 -3.58 5.74 -20.69
CA GLU A 72 -3.14 5.74 -19.28
C GLU A 72 -2.33 7.00 -18.94
N SER A 73 -2.66 7.67 -17.84
CA SER A 73 -1.91 8.82 -17.33
C SER A 73 -1.87 8.84 -15.80
N ILE A 74 -0.72 9.25 -15.25
CA ILE A 74 -0.47 9.49 -13.84
C ILE A 74 -0.13 10.96 -13.74
N GLU A 75 -1.11 11.77 -13.36
CA GLU A 75 -0.96 13.21 -13.15
C GLU A 75 -0.28 13.49 -11.81
N ALA A 76 0.99 13.13 -11.66
CA ALA A 76 1.76 13.53 -10.49
C ALA A 76 3.26 13.61 -10.80
N PRO A 77 3.92 14.77 -10.59
CA PRO A 77 5.37 14.78 -10.48
C PRO A 77 5.75 13.87 -9.30
N GLY A 78 6.67 12.93 -9.51
CA GLY A 78 7.00 11.98 -8.44
C GLY A 78 7.60 12.68 -7.21
N PRO A 79 7.38 12.15 -5.99
CA PRO A 79 7.78 12.81 -4.76
C PRO A 79 9.29 13.09 -4.69
N GLY A 80 9.66 14.27 -4.18
CA GLY A 80 11.05 14.71 -4.01
C GLY A 80 11.83 13.97 -2.92
N PHE A 81 11.20 13.03 -2.22
CA PHE A 81 11.77 12.24 -1.13
C PHE A 81 11.34 10.77 -1.25
N VAL A 82 12.03 9.88 -0.53
CA VAL A 82 11.70 8.46 -0.42
C VAL A 82 11.50 8.10 1.06
N PRO A 83 10.29 7.66 1.45
CA PRO A 83 10.02 7.26 2.83
C PRO A 83 10.62 5.89 3.13
N ASN A 84 10.67 5.54 4.42
CA ASN A 84 10.91 4.18 4.87
C ASN A 84 9.67 3.31 4.57
N ALA A 85 9.73 2.58 3.46
CA ALA A 85 8.64 1.72 3.00
C ALA A 85 8.25 0.60 4.00
N ALA A 86 9.15 0.25 4.93
CA ALA A 86 8.90 -0.78 5.94
C ALA A 86 7.71 -0.43 6.85
N ALA A 87 7.53 0.84 7.18
CA ALA A 87 6.43 1.31 8.02
C ALA A 87 5.09 1.20 7.28
N ALA A 88 5.04 1.67 6.03
CA ALA A 88 3.87 1.51 5.19
C ALA A 88 3.49 0.04 4.96
N ALA A 89 4.48 -0.84 4.69
CA ALA A 89 4.25 -2.27 4.55
C ALA A 89 3.73 -2.93 5.83
N ALA A 90 4.20 -2.49 7.01
CA ALA A 90 3.66 -2.93 8.29
C ALA A 90 2.20 -2.50 8.50
N GLY A 91 1.90 -1.22 8.29
CA GLY A 91 0.54 -0.70 8.43
C GLY A 91 -0.42 -1.35 7.43
N TYR A 92 0.05 -1.66 6.23
CA TYR A 92 -0.71 -2.44 5.25
C TYR A 92 -0.99 -3.87 5.72
N ALA A 93 -0.03 -4.54 6.36
CA ALA A 93 -0.25 -5.87 6.93
C ALA A 93 -1.32 -5.88 8.03
N GLU A 94 -1.37 -4.84 8.88
CA GLU A 94 -2.46 -4.66 9.85
C GLU A 94 -3.81 -4.47 9.15
N ALA A 95 -3.84 -3.66 8.09
CA ALA A 95 -5.05 -3.40 7.32
C ALA A 95 -5.59 -4.66 6.63
N VAL A 96 -4.71 -5.49 6.04
CA VAL A 96 -5.10 -6.80 5.50
C VAL A 96 -5.62 -7.70 6.61
N GLY A 97 -4.94 -7.74 7.75
CA GLY A 97 -5.38 -8.48 8.93
C GLY A 97 -6.73 -8.00 9.51
N ALA A 98 -7.16 -6.79 9.19
CA ALA A 98 -8.43 -6.19 9.59
C ALA A 98 -9.50 -6.21 8.47
N GLY A 99 -9.19 -6.78 7.30
CA GLY A 99 -10.13 -6.89 6.18
C GLY A 99 -10.37 -5.59 5.41
N VAL A 100 -9.48 -4.60 5.54
CA VAL A 100 -9.55 -3.29 4.83
C VAL A 100 -8.32 -3.05 3.96
N GLY A 101 -7.67 -4.13 3.52
CA GLY A 101 -6.44 -4.10 2.75
C GLY A 101 -6.53 -3.20 1.51
N ASP A 102 -7.47 -3.43 0.60
CA ASP A 102 -7.55 -2.66 -0.65
C ASP A 102 -7.79 -1.17 -0.43
N HIS A 103 -8.63 -0.81 0.54
CA HIS A 103 -8.83 0.58 0.94
C HIS A 103 -7.51 1.23 1.37
N VAL A 104 -6.74 0.54 2.20
CA VAL A 104 -5.45 1.05 2.69
C VAL A 104 -4.38 1.03 1.62
N ARG A 105 -4.39 0.06 0.69
CA ARG A 105 -3.48 0.04 -0.48
C ARG A 105 -3.66 1.31 -1.29
N TYR A 106 -4.89 1.61 -1.70
CA TYR A 106 -5.21 2.83 -2.43
C TYR A 106 -4.79 4.08 -1.63
N LEU A 107 -5.11 4.11 -0.32
CA LEU A 107 -4.79 5.25 0.54
C LEU A 107 -3.28 5.51 0.64
N LEU A 108 -2.46 4.48 0.81
CA LEU A 108 -1.00 4.62 0.91
C LEU A 108 -0.38 5.10 -0.40
N PHE A 109 -0.78 4.52 -1.53
CA PHE A 109 -0.31 4.95 -2.85
C PHE A 109 -0.71 6.40 -3.15
N SER A 110 -1.98 6.75 -2.96
CA SER A 110 -2.47 8.11 -3.19
C SER A 110 -1.82 9.12 -2.24
N SER A 111 -1.63 8.76 -0.97
CA SER A 111 -0.97 9.63 0.02
C SER A 111 0.47 9.95 -0.38
N TYR A 112 1.25 8.96 -0.82
CA TYR A 112 2.63 9.19 -1.21
C TYR A 112 2.75 9.85 -2.60
N TRP A 113 2.14 9.26 -3.62
CA TRP A 113 2.36 9.67 -5.01
C TRP A 113 1.59 10.93 -5.40
N ARG A 114 0.38 11.14 -4.87
CA ARG A 114 -0.44 12.32 -5.20
C ARG A 114 -0.33 13.43 -4.15
N ALA A 115 -0.42 13.08 -2.87
CA ALA A 115 -0.40 14.07 -1.78
C ALA A 115 1.00 14.32 -1.20
N HIS A 116 2.03 13.61 -1.68
CA HIS A 116 3.42 13.76 -1.25
C HIS A 116 3.60 13.66 0.28
N LEU A 117 2.81 12.81 0.94
CA LEU A 117 2.89 12.56 2.37
C LEU A 117 3.96 11.52 2.71
N ASP A 118 4.66 11.74 3.83
CA ASP A 118 5.65 10.80 4.35
C ASP A 118 4.97 9.59 5.00
N ILE A 119 4.72 8.55 4.19
CA ILE A 119 4.20 7.25 4.64
C ILE A 119 5.24 6.40 5.40
N GLY A 120 6.45 6.92 5.64
CA GLY A 120 7.45 6.33 6.52
C GLY A 120 7.37 6.88 7.95
N ASN A 121 6.62 7.96 8.18
CA ASN A 121 6.41 8.56 9.48
C ASN A 121 5.26 7.85 10.24
N PRO A 122 5.51 7.22 11.41
CA PRO A 122 4.49 6.54 12.20
C PRO A 122 3.30 7.43 12.61
N ASP A 123 3.50 8.73 12.85
CA ASP A 123 2.41 9.64 13.21
C ASP A 123 1.51 9.94 12.02
N GLN A 124 2.09 10.07 10.82
CA GLN A 124 1.30 10.19 9.59
C GLN A 124 0.55 8.90 9.29
N LEU A 125 1.18 7.74 9.45
CA LEU A 125 0.50 6.45 9.31
C LEU A 125 -0.62 6.28 10.34
N ARG A 126 -0.43 6.74 11.58
CA ARG A 126 -1.49 6.77 12.58
C ARG A 126 -2.69 7.59 12.09
N ARG A 127 -2.47 8.80 11.57
CA ARG A 127 -3.56 9.64 11.04
C ARG A 127 -4.26 9.00 9.85
N LEU A 128 -3.49 8.41 8.93
CA LEU A 128 -4.03 7.79 7.72
C LEU A 128 -4.78 6.48 8.01
N LEU A 129 -4.24 5.62 8.87
CA LEU A 129 -4.65 4.21 8.94
C LEU A 129 -5.57 3.87 10.11
N THR A 130 -5.60 4.68 11.18
CA THR A 130 -6.40 4.34 12.37
C THR A 130 -7.87 4.17 12.03
N VAL A 131 -8.48 5.17 11.39
CA VAL A 131 -9.91 5.14 11.09
C VAL A 131 -10.24 3.99 10.13
N PRO A 132 -9.57 3.81 8.98
CA PRO A 132 -9.80 2.65 8.13
C PRO A 132 -9.75 1.31 8.85
N ILE A 133 -8.72 1.08 9.68
CA ILE A 133 -8.53 -0.20 10.38
C ILE A 133 -9.60 -0.43 11.46
N LEU A 134 -10.07 0.63 12.13
CA LEU A 134 -11.18 0.56 13.10
C LEU A 134 -12.54 0.26 12.46
N HIS A 135 -12.72 0.59 11.19
CA HIS A 135 -13.88 0.15 10.43
C HIS A 135 -13.83 -1.37 10.15
N GLY A 136 -12.63 -1.93 10.04
CA GLY A 136 -12.40 -3.35 9.86
C GLY A 136 -12.65 -4.20 11.12
N HIS A 137 -12.07 -5.40 11.10
CA HIS A 137 -12.18 -6.39 12.18
C HIS A 137 -10.88 -6.52 12.99
N SER A 138 -10.13 -5.43 13.14
CA SER A 138 -8.96 -5.42 14.03
C SER A 138 -9.39 -5.55 15.49
N ASP A 139 -8.76 -6.48 16.21
CA ASP A 139 -8.94 -6.67 17.66
C ASP A 139 -7.76 -6.08 18.46
N SER A 140 -6.94 -5.21 17.85
CA SER A 140 -5.77 -4.62 18.51
C SER A 140 -6.17 -3.52 19.50
N ASP A 141 -5.94 -3.75 20.80
CA ASP A 141 -6.14 -2.74 21.85
C ASP A 141 -5.24 -1.52 21.66
N VAL A 142 -4.01 -1.71 21.19
CA VAL A 142 -3.07 -0.60 20.94
C VAL A 142 -3.63 0.35 19.89
N LEU A 143 -4.20 -0.19 18.81
CA LEU A 143 -4.84 0.61 17.76
C LEU A 143 -6.12 1.25 18.28
N ARG A 144 -6.92 0.49 19.02
CA ARG A 144 -8.23 0.90 19.51
C ARG A 144 -8.17 1.96 20.62
N GLU A 145 -7.15 1.96 21.45
CA GLU A 145 -7.02 2.90 22.57
C GLU A 145 -6.11 4.09 22.25
N TYR A 146 -5.10 3.86 21.40
CA TYR A 146 -4.06 4.84 21.12
C TYR A 146 -3.91 5.18 19.64
N GLY A 147 -4.62 4.53 18.71
CA GLY A 147 -4.55 4.84 17.27
C GLY A 147 -3.23 4.45 16.61
N TYR A 148 -2.42 3.56 17.19
CA TYR A 148 -1.20 3.13 16.52
C TYR A 148 -1.49 1.96 15.56
N ALA A 149 -1.42 2.25 14.26
CA ALA A 149 -1.47 1.25 13.19
C ALA A 149 -0.09 0.61 12.90
N VAL A 150 0.98 1.19 13.45
CA VAL A 150 2.35 0.66 13.42
C VAL A 150 3.02 0.99 14.75
N SER A 151 4.04 0.21 15.12
CA SER A 151 4.87 0.53 16.27
C SER A 151 5.67 1.81 16.03
N ILE A 152 6.26 2.37 17.09
CA ILE A 152 7.14 3.55 17.00
C ILE A 152 8.33 3.29 16.05
N ALA A 153 8.79 2.04 15.97
CA ALA A 153 9.84 1.60 15.04
C ALA A 153 9.33 1.32 13.61
N GLY A 154 8.06 1.59 13.30
CA GLY A 154 7.46 1.30 11.99
C GLY A 154 7.22 -0.19 11.74
N GLY A 155 7.15 -1.00 12.80
CA GLY A 155 6.83 -2.43 12.71
C GLY A 155 5.33 -2.71 12.86
N PRO A 156 4.87 -3.93 12.57
CA PRO A 156 3.51 -4.35 12.90
C PRO A 156 3.25 -4.28 14.41
N VAL A 157 2.02 -3.96 14.81
CA VAL A 157 1.57 -3.94 16.21
C VAL A 157 0.98 -5.30 16.65
N THR A 158 0.48 -6.11 15.71
CA THR A 158 -0.05 -7.45 15.98
C THR A 158 0.88 -8.55 15.49
N SER A 159 0.86 -9.70 16.19
CA SER A 159 1.61 -10.89 15.77
C SER A 159 1.06 -11.50 14.47
N SER A 160 -0.22 -11.30 14.15
CA SER A 160 -0.81 -11.73 12.87
C SER A 160 -0.23 -10.94 11.71
N ALA A 161 -0.19 -9.60 11.81
CA ALA A 161 0.42 -8.75 10.79
C ALA A 161 1.93 -8.99 10.67
N TRP A 162 2.64 -9.21 11.78
CA TRP A 162 4.05 -9.63 11.76
C TRP A 162 4.27 -10.93 10.98
N ARG A 163 3.47 -11.97 11.26
CA ARG A 163 3.54 -13.25 10.53
C ARG A 163 3.20 -13.07 9.05
N LEU A 164 2.18 -12.27 8.74
CA LEU A 164 1.75 -11.99 7.37
C LEU A 164 2.87 -11.31 6.57
N ARG A 165 3.45 -10.24 7.11
CA ARG A 165 4.58 -9.54 6.49
C ARG A 165 5.79 -10.46 6.27
N ASN A 166 6.13 -11.30 7.24
CA ASN A 166 7.22 -12.26 7.09
C ASN A 166 6.96 -13.30 6.00
N ARG A 167 5.71 -13.74 5.82
CA ARG A 167 5.34 -14.61 4.71
C ARG A 167 5.50 -13.91 3.37
N TRP A 168 5.09 -12.65 3.26
CA TRP A 168 5.29 -11.86 2.04
C TRP A 168 6.76 -11.69 1.71
N GLU A 169 7.60 -11.33 2.68
CA GLU A 169 9.05 -11.22 2.51
C GLU A 169 9.70 -12.56 2.12
N LYS A 170 9.26 -13.68 2.70
CA LYS A 170 9.73 -15.01 2.32
C LYS A 170 9.32 -15.35 0.89
N GLY A 171 8.07 -15.07 0.51
CA GLY A 171 7.58 -15.26 -0.86
C GLY A 171 8.33 -14.39 -1.87
N TRP A 172 8.61 -13.14 -1.51
CA TRP A 172 9.39 -12.21 -2.31
C TRP A 172 10.83 -12.69 -2.56
N ARG A 173 11.46 -13.28 -1.55
CA ARG A 173 12.78 -13.92 -1.70
C ARG A 173 12.75 -15.13 -2.64
N ALA A 174 11.64 -15.86 -2.69
CA ALA A 174 11.50 -17.01 -3.57
C ALA A 174 11.36 -16.62 -5.05
N VAL A 175 10.86 -15.42 -5.36
CA VAL A 175 10.75 -14.87 -6.72
C VAL A 175 11.97 -14.01 -7.13
N ASP A 176 13.13 -14.25 -6.49
CA ASP A 176 14.45 -13.70 -6.84
C ASP A 176 14.63 -12.16 -6.72
N ARG A 177 13.63 -11.43 -6.21
CA ARG A 177 13.71 -10.00 -5.83
C ARG A 177 14.23 -9.01 -6.88
N ARG A 178 14.38 -9.41 -8.14
CA ARG A 178 15.17 -8.64 -9.13
C ARG A 178 14.53 -7.31 -9.50
N ALA A 179 13.21 -7.28 -9.65
CA ALA A 179 12.48 -6.08 -10.06
C ALA A 179 11.04 -6.10 -9.55
N LEU A 180 10.55 -4.92 -9.18
CA LEU A 180 9.15 -4.69 -8.83
C LEU A 180 8.41 -3.97 -9.97
N PRO A 181 7.08 -4.15 -10.05
CA PRO A 181 6.28 -5.12 -9.30
C PRO A 181 6.53 -6.54 -9.81
N ALA A 182 6.05 -7.55 -9.09
CA ALA A 182 6.03 -8.92 -9.58
C ALA A 182 4.61 -9.48 -9.57
N VAL A 183 4.25 -10.20 -10.62
CA VAL A 183 2.98 -10.91 -10.80
C VAL A 183 3.29 -12.39 -10.78
N VAL A 184 2.60 -13.14 -9.92
CA VAL A 184 2.70 -14.60 -9.86
C VAL A 184 1.34 -15.21 -10.18
N GLU A 185 1.31 -16.06 -11.20
CA GLU A 185 0.15 -16.80 -11.69
C GLU A 185 0.48 -18.28 -11.73
N GLY A 186 0.15 -19.01 -10.66
CA GLY A 186 0.56 -20.42 -10.54
C GLY A 186 2.09 -20.56 -10.51
N ALA A 187 2.67 -21.13 -11.56
CA ALA A 187 4.12 -21.29 -11.71
C ALA A 187 4.80 -20.12 -12.45
N ASP A 188 4.02 -19.29 -13.14
CA ASP A 188 4.55 -18.20 -13.96
C ASP A 188 4.83 -16.97 -13.11
N VAL A 189 5.97 -16.33 -13.36
CA VAL A 189 6.44 -15.13 -12.65
C VAL A 189 6.85 -14.06 -13.66
N HIS A 190 6.14 -12.94 -13.64
CA HIS A 190 6.46 -11.74 -14.42
C HIS A 190 6.99 -10.66 -13.49
N ILE A 191 8.02 -9.91 -13.88
CA ILE A 191 8.65 -8.88 -13.04
C ILE A 191 8.85 -7.55 -13.79
N GLY A 192 8.88 -6.44 -13.05
CA GLY A 192 9.13 -5.11 -13.59
C GLY A 192 8.15 -4.73 -14.69
N SER A 193 8.67 -4.26 -15.83
CA SER A 193 7.83 -3.89 -16.98
C SER A 193 7.05 -5.06 -17.57
N ASP A 194 7.56 -6.28 -17.44
CA ASP A 194 6.86 -7.46 -17.92
C ASP A 194 5.62 -7.78 -17.07
N ALA A 195 5.72 -7.59 -15.74
CA ALA A 195 4.57 -7.66 -14.84
C ALA A 195 3.49 -6.65 -15.22
N ILE A 196 3.88 -5.41 -15.55
CA ILE A 196 2.94 -4.39 -16.01
C ILE A 196 2.29 -4.84 -17.32
N ARG A 197 3.07 -5.22 -18.33
CA ARG A 197 2.55 -5.73 -19.60
C ARG A 197 1.56 -6.86 -19.39
N ARG A 198 1.89 -7.84 -18.55
CA ARG A 198 1.00 -8.96 -18.22
C ARG A 198 -0.31 -8.50 -17.60
N LEU A 199 -0.28 -7.60 -16.62
CA LEU A 199 -1.50 -7.01 -16.05
C LEU A 199 -2.34 -6.27 -17.09
N GLY A 200 -1.71 -5.67 -18.10
CA GLY A 200 -2.40 -5.01 -19.21
C GLY A 200 -3.06 -5.99 -20.19
N THR A 201 -2.62 -7.25 -20.27
CA THR A 201 -3.30 -8.27 -21.11
C THR A 201 -4.45 -8.96 -20.39
N LEU A 202 -4.59 -8.75 -19.08
CA LEU A 202 -5.64 -9.31 -18.26
C LEU A 202 -6.90 -8.44 -18.20
N GLY A 203 -6.83 -7.17 -18.61
CA GLY A 203 -7.95 -6.24 -18.57
C GLY A 203 -7.99 -5.34 -19.80
N ASP A 204 -9.20 -5.12 -20.35
CA ASP A 204 -9.40 -4.45 -21.65
C ASP A 204 -9.55 -2.92 -21.57
N ALA A 205 -9.58 -2.32 -20.37
CA ALA A 205 -9.90 -0.90 -20.20
C ALA A 205 -8.67 -0.03 -19.91
N PRO A 206 -8.49 1.12 -20.60
CA PRO A 206 -7.46 2.10 -20.26
C PRO A 206 -7.70 2.68 -18.87
N GLN A 207 -6.61 2.95 -18.14
CA GLN A 207 -6.65 3.17 -16.69
C GLN A 207 -6.33 4.60 -16.31
N THR A 208 -7.22 5.18 -15.53
CA THR A 208 -7.03 6.47 -14.89
C THR A 208 -7.08 6.27 -13.39
N ILE A 209 -6.23 6.97 -12.63
CA ILE A 209 -6.31 6.94 -11.17
C ILE A 209 -7.70 7.45 -10.75
N PRO A 210 -8.51 6.67 -10.01
CA PRO A 210 -9.76 7.17 -9.47
C PRO A 210 -9.50 8.42 -8.61
N HIS A 211 -10.29 9.49 -8.78
CA HIS A 211 -10.09 10.71 -7.99
C HIS A 211 -10.33 10.48 -6.49
N GLY A 212 -11.15 9.50 -6.12
CA GLY A 212 -11.39 9.06 -4.74
C GLY A 212 -11.18 7.55 -4.54
N ASN A 213 -11.14 7.11 -3.28
CA ASN A 213 -10.92 5.70 -2.94
C ASN A 213 -12.13 4.85 -3.38
N PRO A 214 -11.96 3.89 -4.32
CA PRO A 214 -13.06 3.07 -4.82
C PRO A 214 -13.51 1.99 -3.82
N TYR A 215 -12.77 1.80 -2.72
CA TYR A 215 -13.06 0.80 -1.71
C TYR A 215 -13.76 1.45 -0.51
N PRO A 216 -15.10 1.36 -0.39
CA PRO A 216 -15.80 1.93 0.74
C PRO A 216 -15.43 1.19 2.03
N LEU A 217 -15.34 1.94 3.13
CA LEU A 217 -15.14 1.32 4.44
C LEU A 217 -16.45 0.66 4.92
N PRO A 218 -16.40 -0.54 5.52
CA PRO A 218 -17.56 -1.13 6.18
C PRO A 218 -18.04 -0.25 7.34
N PRO A 219 -19.28 -0.39 7.84
CA PRO A 219 -19.74 0.38 8.99
C PRO A 219 -18.88 0.15 10.24
N MET A 220 -18.50 1.22 10.93
CA MET A 220 -17.71 1.10 12.16
C MET A 220 -18.43 0.28 13.23
N ARG A 221 -17.76 -0.76 13.75
CA ARG A 221 -18.30 -1.68 14.77
C ARG A 221 -18.66 -0.94 16.06
N VAL A 222 -19.74 -1.36 16.71
CA VAL A 222 -20.25 -0.76 17.97
C VAL A 222 -19.19 -0.77 19.09
N ALA A 223 -18.33 -1.80 19.15
CA ALA A 223 -17.27 -1.89 20.16
C ALA A 223 -16.22 -0.76 20.01
N ALA A 224 -15.88 -0.39 18.76
CA ALA A 224 -15.04 0.77 18.48
C ALA A 224 -15.76 2.08 18.84
N ARG A 225 -17.08 2.17 18.55
CA ARG A 225 -17.91 3.33 18.93
C ARG A 225 -18.08 3.50 20.45
N ARG A 226 -18.09 2.41 21.23
CA ARG A 226 -18.31 2.48 22.69
C ARG A 226 -17.15 3.13 23.44
N LEU A 227 -15.93 3.01 22.94
CA LEU A 227 -14.78 3.71 23.51
C LEU A 227 -14.84 5.23 23.28
N ASP A 228 -15.52 5.68 22.22
CA ASP A 228 -15.84 7.10 22.05
C ASP A 228 -16.76 7.62 23.16
N LEU A 229 -17.69 6.78 23.64
CA LEU A 229 -18.71 7.16 24.63
C LEU A 229 -18.21 7.05 26.09
N ALA A 230 -17.25 6.17 26.38
CA ALA A 230 -16.83 5.87 27.74
C ALA A 230 -15.68 6.74 28.28
N ARG A 231 -15.08 7.64 27.49
CA ARG A 231 -13.99 8.52 27.95
C ARG A 231 -14.53 9.83 28.58
N PRO A 232 -14.26 10.14 29.86
CA PRO A 232 -14.86 11.28 30.59
C PRO A 232 -14.49 12.70 30.11
N ARG A 233 -13.74 12.86 29.01
CA ARG A 233 -13.32 14.16 28.46
C ARG A 233 -13.35 14.25 26.92
N GLY A 234 -14.15 13.40 26.27
CA GLY A 234 -14.76 13.71 24.98
C GLY A 234 -13.82 14.08 23.83
N ARG A 235 -13.01 13.13 23.36
CA ARG A 235 -12.72 12.84 21.94
C ARG A 235 -11.75 11.67 21.88
N ALA A 236 -11.97 10.78 20.92
CA ALA A 236 -10.96 9.78 20.61
C ALA A 236 -9.76 10.46 19.96
N ILE A 237 -8.53 10.06 20.30
CA ILE A 237 -7.30 10.75 19.86
C ILE A 237 -7.17 10.76 18.32
N TRP A 238 -7.87 9.86 17.62
CA TRP A 238 -7.93 9.82 16.17
C TRP A 238 -8.95 10.78 15.52
N ARG A 239 -9.70 11.57 16.31
CA ARG A 239 -10.62 12.61 15.80
C ARG A 239 -9.98 14.01 15.70
N ASP A 240 -8.75 14.19 16.16
CA ASP A 240 -8.04 15.48 16.11
C ASP A 240 -7.07 15.52 14.93
N GLY A 241 -7.62 15.37 13.72
CA GLY A 241 -6.91 15.48 12.44
C GLY A 241 -7.63 16.43 11.49
#